data_AF-A0A7S0YN70-F1
#
_entry.id   AF-A0A7S0YN70-F1
#
_cell.length_a   1.000
_cell.length_b   1.000
_cell.length_c   1.000
_cell.angle_alpha   90.00
_cell.angle_beta   90.00
_cell.angle_gamma   90.00
#
_symmetry.space_group_name_H-M   'P 1'
#
loop_
_entity.id
_entity.type
_entity.pdbx_description
1 polymer ?
#
loop_
_entity_poly.entity_id
_entity_poly.type
_entity_poly.pdbx_seq_one_letter_code
_entity_poly.pdbx_strand_id
1 'polypeptide(L)'
;EGERGEEEARGQRNKTAREKREDKETIRRAWRIVFSGDTRPCAQTISNAFEASLLTHEATLEEGKEAEAAAKKHSTVGEALSVSEKARTYRTMLTHFSARYSGFPEFDARRHPRAAVAVDFMTTDLVDLALLPAVAAPLQLLIEFVAGNGQKAGRGENEMDSDDE
;
A
#
# COMPACT_ATOMS: atom_id res chain seq x y z
N GLU A 1 19.93 0.45 -55.61
CA GLU A 1 19.34 -0.52 -54.66
C GLU A 1 19.39 -0.06 -53.19
N GLY A 2 20.27 0.87 -52.79
CA GLY A 2 20.37 1.32 -51.39
C GLY A 2 19.19 2.15 -50.84
N GLU A 3 18.54 2.99 -51.66
CA GLU A 3 17.50 3.91 -51.17
C GLU A 3 16.19 3.21 -50.76
N ARG A 4 15.83 2.08 -51.41
CA ARG A 4 14.63 1.29 -51.05
C ARG A 4 14.76 0.63 -49.68
N GLY A 5 15.96 0.19 -49.30
CA GLY A 5 16.20 -0.47 -48.01
C GLY A 5 16.11 0.48 -46.81
N GLU A 6 16.49 1.75 -46.98
CA GLU A 6 16.42 2.75 -45.91
C GLU A 6 14.98 3.22 -45.64
N GLU A 7 14.16 3.33 -46.68
CA GLU A 7 12.76 3.75 -46.58
C GLU A 7 11.89 2.68 -45.89
N GLU A 8 12.11 1.40 -46.21
CA GLU A 8 11.45 0.27 -45.53
C GLU A 8 11.86 0.18 -44.04
N ALA A 9 13.15 0.33 -43.72
CA ALA A 9 13.64 0.35 -42.34
C ALA A 9 13.13 1.55 -41.53
N ARG A 10 12.88 2.69 -42.18
CA ARG A 10 12.26 3.88 -41.56
C ARG A 10 10.76 3.68 -41.33
N GLY A 11 10.06 3.04 -42.27
CA GLY A 11 8.66 2.64 -42.13
C GLY A 11 8.42 1.68 -40.97
N GLN A 12 9.28 0.65 -40.83
CA GLN A 12 9.21 -0.30 -39.72
C GLN A 12 9.47 0.37 -38.36
N ARG A 13 10.50 1.24 -38.25
CA ARG A 13 10.81 1.98 -37.01
C ARG A 13 9.66 2.89 -36.57
N ASN A 14 9.01 3.58 -37.50
CA ASN A 14 7.87 4.45 -37.20
C ASN A 14 6.62 3.66 -36.79
N LYS A 15 6.39 2.48 -37.39
CA LYS A 15 5.31 1.58 -37.00
C LYS A 15 5.48 1.06 -35.56
N THR A 16 6.66 0.56 -35.22
CA THR A 16 6.96 0.07 -33.86
C THR A 16 6.90 1.17 -32.80
N ALA A 17 7.32 2.39 -33.14
CA ALA A 17 7.23 3.53 -32.22
C ALA A 17 5.79 3.98 -31.97
N ARG A 18 4.91 3.87 -32.98
CA ARG A 18 3.48 4.18 -32.87
C ARG A 18 2.74 3.13 -32.05
N GLU A 19 2.98 1.85 -32.31
CA GLU A 19 2.41 0.73 -31.53
C GLU A 19 2.81 0.86 -30.05
N LYS A 20 4.10 1.12 -29.74
CA LYS A 20 4.55 1.39 -28.36
C LYS A 20 3.89 2.60 -27.69
N ARG A 21 3.47 3.61 -28.46
CA ARG A 21 2.78 4.79 -27.94
C ARG A 21 1.31 4.50 -27.67
N GLU A 22 0.64 3.76 -28.56
CA GLU A 22 -0.75 3.32 -28.38
C GLU A 22 -0.87 2.33 -27.19
N ASP A 23 0.10 1.44 -26.99
CA ASP A 23 0.18 0.55 -25.82
C ASP A 23 0.34 1.35 -24.52
N LYS A 24 1.26 2.32 -24.50
CA LYS A 24 1.45 3.20 -23.33
C LYS A 24 0.21 4.01 -22.99
N GLU A 25 -0.50 4.50 -24.01
CA GLU A 25 -1.71 5.28 -23.82
C GLU A 25 -2.88 4.40 -23.35
N THR A 26 -2.98 3.18 -23.85
CA THR A 26 -3.99 2.20 -23.39
C THR A 26 -3.72 1.78 -21.95
N ILE A 27 -2.46 1.52 -21.58
CA ILE A 27 -2.03 1.25 -20.20
C ILE A 27 -2.34 2.44 -19.27
N ARG A 28 -2.26 3.68 -19.77
CA ARG A 28 -2.65 4.87 -18.99
C ARG A 28 -4.15 4.97 -18.74
N ARG A 29 -4.99 4.37 -19.60
CA ARG A 29 -6.44 4.31 -19.40
C ARG A 29 -6.88 3.10 -18.55
N ALA A 30 -6.02 2.12 -18.36
CA ALA A 30 -6.29 0.93 -17.56
C ALA A 30 -6.02 1.18 -16.07
N TRP A 31 -6.72 0.43 -15.21
CA TRP A 31 -6.39 0.34 -13.79
C TRP A 31 -4.98 -0.22 -13.63
N ARG A 32 -4.12 0.50 -12.90
CA ARG A 32 -2.77 0.06 -12.58
C ARG A 32 -2.68 -0.21 -11.09
N ILE A 33 -2.47 -1.48 -10.75
CA ILE A 33 -2.33 -1.96 -9.38
C ILE A 33 -0.89 -2.43 -9.21
N VAL A 34 -0.21 -1.93 -8.19
CA VAL A 34 1.19 -2.25 -7.90
C VAL A 34 1.28 -2.82 -6.49
N PHE A 35 2.01 -3.92 -6.34
CA PHE A 35 2.32 -4.52 -5.05
C PHE A 35 3.82 -4.34 -4.79
N SER A 36 4.19 -3.82 -3.62
CA SER A 36 5.61 -3.68 -3.26
C SER A 36 6.29 -5.02 -3.02
N GLY A 37 5.55 -6.00 -2.48
CA GLY A 37 6.12 -7.12 -1.74
C GLY A 37 6.85 -6.65 -0.48
N ASP A 38 7.60 -7.54 0.16
CA ASP A 38 8.47 -7.18 1.27
C ASP A 38 9.73 -6.52 0.73
N THR A 39 9.94 -5.25 1.10
CA THR A 39 10.98 -4.45 0.48
C THR A 39 11.36 -3.23 1.32
N ARG A 40 12.60 -2.78 1.12
CA ARG A 40 13.00 -1.43 1.50
C ARG A 40 12.44 -0.42 0.50
N PRO A 41 12.24 0.85 0.92
CA PRO A 41 11.91 1.92 -0.01
C PRO A 41 12.97 1.98 -1.10
N CYS A 42 12.55 1.77 -2.34
CA CYS A 42 13.46 1.72 -3.47
C CYS A 42 12.91 2.47 -4.69
N ALA A 43 13.84 2.97 -5.52
CA ALA A 43 13.50 3.72 -6.71
C ALA A 43 12.65 2.92 -7.71
N GLN A 44 12.84 1.60 -7.75
CA GLN A 44 12.08 0.72 -8.64
C GLN A 44 10.60 0.70 -8.29
N THR A 45 10.25 0.59 -6.99
CA THR A 45 8.85 0.66 -6.55
C THR A 45 8.25 2.01 -6.90
N ILE A 46 8.97 3.11 -6.68
CA ILE A 46 8.50 4.46 -7.03
C ILE A 46 8.22 4.58 -8.54
N SER A 47 9.16 4.12 -9.38
CA SER A 47 9.03 4.18 -10.84
C SER A 47 7.88 3.31 -11.35
N ASN A 48 7.74 2.09 -10.82
CA ASN A 48 6.68 1.17 -11.20
C ASN A 48 5.29 1.66 -10.73
N ALA A 49 5.23 2.30 -9.56
CA ALA A 49 4.00 2.85 -8.98
C ALA A 49 3.66 4.26 -9.47
N PHE A 50 4.49 4.86 -10.34
CA PHE A 50 4.27 6.23 -10.78
C PHE A 50 2.89 6.41 -11.41
N GLU A 51 2.03 7.24 -10.80
CA GLU A 51 0.63 7.48 -11.17
C GLU A 51 -0.22 6.19 -11.27
N ALA A 52 0.11 5.16 -10.48
CA ALA A 52 -0.72 3.96 -10.36
C ALA A 52 -2.07 4.27 -9.71
N SER A 53 -3.12 3.54 -10.08
CA SER A 53 -4.44 3.65 -9.48
C SER A 53 -4.43 3.21 -8.01
N LEU A 54 -3.72 2.12 -7.72
CA LEU A 54 -3.54 1.61 -6.37
C LEU A 54 -2.11 1.09 -6.18
N LEU A 55 -1.47 1.51 -5.09
CA LEU A 55 -0.25 0.90 -4.58
C LEU A 55 -0.55 0.16 -3.28
N THR A 56 -0.32 -1.15 -3.24
CA THR A 56 -0.31 -1.93 -2.01
C THR A 56 1.14 -2.01 -1.53
N HIS A 57 1.44 -1.36 -0.41
CA HIS A 57 2.80 -1.27 0.12
C HIS A 57 2.90 -1.88 1.51
N GLU A 58 3.98 -2.63 1.75
CA GLU A 58 4.30 -3.12 3.08
C GLU A 58 4.66 -1.96 4.03
N ALA A 59 4.23 -2.08 5.29
CA ALA A 59 4.48 -1.10 6.33
C ALA A 59 4.74 -1.83 7.65
N THR A 60 5.71 -2.74 7.62
CA THR A 60 5.95 -3.71 8.69
C THR A 60 6.22 -3.08 10.05
N LEU A 61 6.90 -1.92 10.06
CA LEU A 61 7.28 -1.22 11.29
C LEU A 61 6.64 0.17 11.39
N GLU A 62 6.49 0.65 12.62
CA GLU A 62 6.03 2.01 12.90
C GLU A 62 7.05 3.08 12.50
N GLU A 63 6.60 4.33 12.40
CA GLU A 63 7.47 5.49 12.22
C GLU A 63 8.51 5.60 13.35
N GLY A 64 9.74 6.00 13.04
CA GLY A 64 10.85 6.08 14.02
C GLY A 64 11.64 4.77 14.20
N LYS A 65 11.26 3.68 13.54
CA LYS A 65 11.97 2.39 13.55
C LYS A 65 12.78 2.13 12.27
N GLU A 66 13.24 3.17 11.58
CA GLU A 66 13.88 3.07 10.26
C GLU A 66 15.17 2.21 10.31
N ALA A 67 15.94 2.29 11.39
CA ALA A 67 17.15 1.49 11.55
C ALA A 67 16.82 -0.01 11.65
N GLU A 68 15.76 -0.36 12.38
CA GLU A 68 15.27 -1.73 12.49
C GLU A 68 14.67 -2.21 11.16
N ALA A 69 13.93 -1.34 10.47
CA ALA A 69 13.35 -1.60 9.16
C ALA A 69 14.45 -1.91 8.15
N ALA A 70 15.52 -1.11 8.14
CA ALA A 70 16.70 -1.31 7.32
C ALA A 70 17.39 -2.65 7.62
N ALA A 71 17.60 -2.98 8.89
CA ALA A 71 18.25 -4.22 9.30
C ALA A 71 17.44 -5.46 8.87
N LYS A 72 16.11 -5.39 8.97
CA LYS A 72 15.19 -6.49 8.59
C LYS A 72 14.76 -6.46 7.12
N LYS A 73 15.18 -5.46 6.36
CA LYS A 73 14.83 -5.24 4.94
C LYS A 73 13.34 -5.01 4.68
N HIS A 74 12.65 -4.39 5.64
CA HIS A 74 11.24 -4.00 5.55
C HIS A 74 11.08 -2.48 5.56
N SER A 75 9.88 -1.97 5.33
CA SER A 75 9.57 -0.52 5.36
C SER A 75 8.87 -0.11 6.65
N THR A 76 9.07 1.13 7.08
CA THR A 76 8.20 1.77 8.06
C THR A 76 6.91 2.31 7.40
N VAL A 77 5.89 2.62 8.19
CA VAL A 77 4.69 3.36 7.74
C VAL A 77 5.07 4.66 7.04
N GLY A 78 5.91 5.50 7.68
CA GLY A 78 6.34 6.78 7.12
C GLY A 78 7.11 6.63 5.80
N GLU A 79 7.92 5.59 5.69
CA GLU A 79 8.65 5.28 4.46
C GLU A 79 7.74 4.83 3.32
N ALA A 80 6.76 3.96 3.59
CA ALA A 80 5.76 3.54 2.62
C ALA A 80 4.91 4.73 2.11
N LEU A 81 4.52 5.63 3.02
CA LEU A 81 3.86 6.89 2.68
C LEU A 81 4.74 7.79 1.81
N SER A 82 6.02 7.91 2.12
CA SER A 82 6.98 8.67 1.29
C SER A 82 7.11 8.08 -0.12
N VAL A 83 7.12 6.75 -0.25
CA VAL A 83 7.12 6.07 -1.57
C VAL A 83 5.84 6.41 -2.34
N SER A 84 4.69 6.33 -1.69
CA SER A 84 3.39 6.67 -2.29
C SER A 84 3.34 8.11 -2.82
N GLU A 85 3.82 9.07 -2.03
CA GLU A 85 3.86 10.49 -2.39
C GLU A 85 4.78 10.74 -3.58
N LYS A 86 6.01 10.20 -3.54
CA LYS A 86 6.98 10.30 -4.65
C LYS A 86 6.47 9.67 -5.93
N ALA A 87 5.75 8.55 -5.81
CA ALA A 87 5.12 7.86 -6.93
C ALA A 87 3.81 8.55 -7.41
N ARG A 88 3.28 9.54 -6.68
CA ARG A 88 2.01 10.22 -7.02
C ARG A 88 0.85 9.25 -7.25
N THR A 89 0.83 8.14 -6.51
CA THR A 89 -0.24 7.12 -6.64
C THR A 89 -1.61 7.73 -6.36
N TYR A 90 -2.65 7.27 -7.05
CA TYR A 90 -4.00 7.75 -6.78
C TYR A 90 -4.45 7.35 -5.37
N ARG A 91 -4.25 6.07 -5.01
CA ARG A 91 -4.44 5.55 -3.66
C ARG A 91 -3.33 4.60 -3.26
N THR A 92 -3.14 4.45 -1.95
CA THR A 92 -2.21 3.51 -1.34
C THR A 92 -2.89 2.74 -0.23
N MET A 93 -2.73 1.42 -0.26
CA MET A 93 -3.13 0.53 0.82
C MET A 93 -1.88 0.08 1.57
N LEU A 94 -1.80 0.41 2.84
CA LEU A 94 -0.76 -0.05 3.74
C LEU A 94 -1.13 -1.44 4.28
N THR A 95 -0.19 -2.38 4.27
CA THR A 95 -0.41 -3.76 4.70
C THR A 95 0.86 -4.38 5.28
N HIS A 96 0.82 -5.69 5.58
CA HIS A 96 1.94 -6.47 6.09
C HIS A 96 2.49 -5.91 7.41
N PHE A 97 1.59 -5.56 8.33
CA PHE A 97 1.96 -5.06 9.65
C PHE A 97 2.54 -6.20 10.50
N SER A 98 3.58 -5.90 11.28
CA SER A 98 4.14 -6.91 12.18
C SER A 98 3.14 -7.26 13.28
N ALA A 99 2.87 -8.56 13.48
CA ALA A 99 2.03 -9.07 14.57
C ALA A 99 2.54 -8.70 15.98
N ARG A 100 3.80 -8.23 16.09
CA ARG A 100 4.37 -7.73 17.36
C ARG A 100 3.79 -6.38 17.78
N TYR A 101 3.20 -5.64 16.85
CA TYR A 101 2.50 -4.38 17.10
C TYR A 101 1.02 -4.65 16.91
N SER A 102 0.35 -5.01 18.00
CA SER A 102 -1.09 -5.24 18.01
C SER A 102 -1.81 -3.91 18.02
N GLY A 103 -2.58 -3.61 16.98
CA GLY A 103 -3.40 -2.41 16.92
C GLY A 103 -3.53 -1.86 15.50
N PHE A 104 -4.31 -0.80 15.36
CA PHE A 104 -4.32 -0.02 14.13
C PHE A 104 -3.00 0.76 14.03
N PRO A 105 -2.31 0.78 12.88
CA PRO A 105 -1.08 1.54 12.75
C PRO A 105 -1.36 3.03 12.99
N GLU A 106 -0.50 3.70 13.74
CA GLU A 106 -0.61 5.14 13.94
C GLU A 106 -0.34 5.86 12.61
N PHE A 107 -1.39 6.43 12.00
CA PHE A 107 -1.24 7.33 10.86
C PHE A 107 -2.41 8.33 10.79
N ASP A 108 -2.13 9.60 10.47
CA ASP A 108 -3.18 10.61 10.27
C ASP A 108 -3.62 10.63 8.79
N ALA A 109 -4.78 10.04 8.51
CA ALA A 109 -5.38 10.02 7.18
C ALA A 109 -5.61 11.44 6.59
N ARG A 110 -5.75 12.48 7.42
CA ARG A 110 -5.87 13.88 6.96
C ARG A 110 -4.56 14.41 6.40
N ARG A 111 -3.43 13.94 6.94
CA ARG A 111 -2.08 14.29 6.44
C ARG A 111 -1.69 13.46 5.23
N HIS A 112 -2.26 12.26 5.09
CA HIS A 112 -2.00 11.35 3.98
C HIS A 112 -3.30 10.98 3.23
N PRO A 113 -3.90 11.92 2.45
CA PRO A 113 -5.21 11.76 1.82
C PRO A 113 -5.25 10.72 0.68
N ARG A 114 -4.15 9.99 0.46
CA ARG A 114 -4.03 8.90 -0.52
C ARG A 114 -3.99 7.54 0.16
N ALA A 115 -3.72 7.49 1.47
CA ALA A 115 -3.45 6.27 2.19
C ALA A 115 -4.70 5.72 2.90
N ALA A 116 -4.77 4.41 2.96
CA ALA A 116 -5.68 3.64 3.79
C ALA A 116 -4.95 2.41 4.34
N VAL A 117 -5.56 1.74 5.30
CA VAL A 117 -4.99 0.57 5.98
C VAL A 117 -5.80 -0.66 5.60
N ALA A 118 -5.12 -1.70 5.14
CA ALA A 118 -5.72 -3.00 4.93
C ALA A 118 -5.97 -3.67 6.28
N VAL A 119 -7.11 -4.34 6.38
CA VAL A 119 -7.44 -5.22 7.50
C VAL A 119 -7.80 -6.59 6.96
N ASP A 120 -7.66 -7.61 7.79
CA ASP A 120 -7.95 -8.98 7.39
C ASP A 120 -9.38 -9.08 6.85
N PHE A 121 -9.52 -9.80 5.72
CA PHE A 121 -10.77 -9.97 4.97
C PHE A 121 -11.39 -8.69 4.37
N MET A 122 -10.70 -7.55 4.40
CA MET A 122 -11.15 -6.34 3.70
C MET A 122 -11.31 -6.61 2.20
N THR A 123 -12.47 -6.24 1.67
CA THR A 123 -12.74 -6.24 0.22
C THR A 123 -13.07 -4.81 -0.22
N THR A 124 -12.56 -4.39 -1.36
CA THR A 124 -12.80 -3.07 -1.93
C THR A 124 -12.87 -3.18 -3.45
N ASP A 125 -13.85 -2.52 -4.06
CA ASP A 125 -13.95 -2.43 -5.50
C ASP A 125 -13.04 -1.30 -6.03
N LEU A 126 -12.51 -1.47 -7.24
CA LEU A 126 -11.63 -0.45 -7.83
C LEU A 126 -12.33 0.89 -8.08
N VAL A 127 -13.66 0.87 -8.23
CA VAL A 127 -14.48 2.08 -8.37
C VAL A 127 -14.56 2.88 -7.07
N ASP A 128 -14.37 2.22 -5.92
CA ASP A 128 -14.50 2.81 -4.58
C ASP A 128 -13.17 3.28 -4.00
N LEU A 129 -12.07 3.20 -4.76
CA LEU A 129 -10.76 3.69 -4.33
C LEU A 129 -10.81 5.13 -3.82
N ALA A 130 -11.70 5.96 -4.38
CA ALA A 130 -11.90 7.34 -3.94
C ALA A 130 -12.23 7.45 -2.44
N LEU A 131 -12.96 6.46 -1.89
CA LEU A 131 -13.49 6.41 -0.53
C LEU A 131 -12.48 5.89 0.51
N LEU A 132 -11.41 5.21 0.07
CA LEU A 132 -10.43 4.58 0.96
C LEU A 132 -9.88 5.51 2.07
N PRO A 133 -9.50 6.77 1.81
CA PRO A 133 -9.01 7.66 2.87
C PRO A 133 -10.11 8.03 3.88
N ALA A 134 -11.37 8.08 3.45
CA ALA A 134 -12.49 8.44 4.30
C ALA A 134 -12.88 7.32 5.29
N VAL A 135 -12.59 6.06 4.95
CA VAL A 135 -12.89 4.91 5.82
C VAL A 135 -11.80 4.65 6.86
N ALA A 136 -10.61 5.25 6.73
CA ALA A 136 -9.50 5.01 7.65
C ALA A 136 -9.83 5.37 9.12
N ALA A 137 -10.37 6.58 9.35
CA ALA A 137 -10.73 7.04 10.69
C ALA A 137 -11.83 6.20 11.38
N PRO A 138 -12.98 5.91 10.72
CA PRO A 138 -13.99 5.05 11.35
C PRO A 138 -13.49 3.62 11.56
N LEU A 139 -12.62 3.10 10.69
CA LEU A 139 -12.03 1.77 10.84
C LEU A 139 -11.09 1.70 12.04
N GLN A 140 -10.28 2.73 12.27
CA GLN A 140 -9.44 2.86 13.46
C GLN A 140 -10.28 2.78 14.74
N LEU A 141 -11.33 3.60 14.83
CA LEU A 141 -12.23 3.62 16.00
C LEU A 141 -12.87 2.26 16.25
N LEU A 142 -13.28 1.57 15.18
CA LEU A 142 -13.88 0.23 15.29
C LEU A 142 -12.87 -0.79 15.85
N ILE A 143 -11.63 -0.79 15.35
CA ILE A 143 -10.58 -1.71 15.80
C ILE A 143 -10.20 -1.47 17.26
N GLU A 144 -10.02 -0.20 17.63
CA GLU A 144 -9.75 0.18 19.02
C GLU A 144 -10.90 -0.21 19.95
N PHE A 145 -12.16 -0.03 19.52
CA PHE A 145 -13.34 -0.44 20.27
C PHE A 145 -13.40 -1.97 20.48
N VAL A 146 -13.16 -2.75 19.43
CA VAL A 146 -13.14 -4.22 19.51
C VAL A 146 -12.01 -4.71 20.39
N ALA A 147 -10.80 -4.14 20.25
CA ALA A 147 -9.65 -4.49 21.09
C ALA A 147 -9.90 -4.18 22.58
N GLY A 148 -10.48 -3.01 22.89
CA GLY A 148 -10.83 -2.61 24.25
C GLY A 148 -11.92 -3.49 24.89
N ASN A 149 -12.88 -3.98 24.09
CA ASN A 149 -13.90 -4.91 24.57
C ASN A 149 -13.38 -6.34 24.77
N GLY A 150 -12.44 -6.78 23.91
CA GLY A 150 -11.77 -8.07 24.06
C GLY A 150 -10.97 -8.17 25.37
N GLN A 151 -10.33 -7.08 25.80
CA GLN A 151 -9.62 -7.02 27.09
C GLN A 151 -10.56 -7.09 28.32
N LYS A 152 -11.81 -6.63 28.20
CA LYS A 152 -12.82 -6.76 29.27
C LYS A 152 -13.41 -8.15 29.35
N ALA A 153 -13.59 -8.84 28.22
CA ALA A 153 -14.08 -10.21 28.18
C ALA A 153 -13.10 -11.23 28.80
N GLY A 154 -11.79 -10.98 28.72
CA GLY A 154 -10.77 -11.85 29.31
C GLY A 154 -10.51 -11.67 30.82
N ARG A 155 -11.21 -10.74 31.49
CA ARG A 155 -10.96 -10.39 32.91
C ARG A 155 -12.03 -10.90 33.88
N GLY A 156 -12.95 -11.75 33.40
CA GLY A 156 -14.11 -12.24 34.16
C GLY A 156 -14.03 -13.65 34.74
N GLU A 157 -12.90 -14.37 34.66
CA GLU A 157 -12.84 -15.79 35.05
C GLU A 157 -11.79 -16.17 36.12
N ASN A 158 -11.15 -15.20 36.79
CA ASN A 158 -10.22 -15.50 37.89
C ASN A 158 -10.55 -14.72 39.18
N GLU A 159 -11.76 -14.93 39.71
CA GLU A 159 -12.07 -14.70 41.13
C GLU A 159 -13.04 -15.78 41.58
N MET A 160 -12.53 -17.00 41.76
CA MET A 160 -13.20 -18.00 42.61
C MET A 160 -12.21 -19.08 43.07
N ASP A 161 -12.24 -19.30 44.38
CA ASP A 161 -11.72 -20.41 45.17
C ASP A 161 -10.22 -20.50 45.46
N SER A 162 -9.83 -19.98 46.63
CA SER A 162 -9.29 -20.81 47.72
C SER A 162 -9.16 -20.02 49.03
N ASP A 163 -10.29 -19.71 49.65
CA ASP A 163 -10.40 -19.79 51.11
C ASP A 163 -10.90 -21.20 51.42
N ASP A 164 -10.03 -22.08 51.92
CA ASP A 164 -10.33 -23.08 52.98
C ASP A 164 -9.15 -24.07 53.17
N GLU A 165 -8.77 -24.19 54.45
CA GLU A 165 -7.82 -25.11 55.12
C GLU A 165 -6.30 -24.86 55.07
#